data_AF-A0AAE2VX55-F1
#
_entry.id   AF-A0AAE2VX55-F1
#
_cell.length_a   1.000
_cell.length_b   1.000
_cell.length_c   1.000
_cell.angle_alpha   90.00
_cell.angle_beta   90.00
_cell.angle_gamma   90.00
#
_symmetry.space_group_name_H-M   'P 1'
#
loop_
_entity.id
_entity.type
_entity.pdbx_description
1 polymer ?
#
loop_
_entity_poly.entity_id
_entity_poly.type
_entity_poly.pdbx_seq_one_letter_code
_entity_poly.pdbx_strand_id
1 'polypeptide(L)' 'MQEIKDVYLTNETYAALRAELTRLIELPDVHDADTKVVSALGEVAGIWPESIKD' A
#
# COMPACT_ATOMS: atom_id res chain seq x y z
N MET A 1 -8.93 10.39 18.67
CA MET A 1 -8.09 9.61 17.75
C MET A 1 -9.05 8.69 17.00
N GLN A 2 -9.26 8.87 15.70
CA GLN A 2 -10.08 7.93 14.93
C GLN A 2 -9.32 6.60 14.86
N GLU A 3 -9.97 5.49 15.21
CA GLU A 3 -9.43 4.17 14.90
C GLU A 3 -9.41 4.02 13.39
N ILE A 4 -8.22 3.80 12.83
CA ILE A 4 -8.09 3.38 11.43
C ILE A 4 -8.61 1.94 11.40
N LYS A 5 -9.79 1.75 10.82
CA LYS A 5 -10.33 0.41 10.60
C LYS A 5 -9.61 -0.20 9.42
N ASP A 6 -8.97 -1.35 9.64
CA ASP A 6 -8.31 -2.06 8.55
C ASP A 6 -9.28 -2.38 7.41
N VAL A 7 -8.84 -2.08 6.20
CA VAL A 7 -9.52 -2.38 4.94
C VAL A 7 -8.68 -3.41 4.20
N TYR A 8 -9.28 -4.54 3.91
CA TYR A 8 -8.64 -5.62 3.17
C TYR A 8 -9.10 -5.58 1.72
N LEU A 9 -8.15 -5.52 0.78
CA LEU A 9 -8.37 -5.61 -0.66
C LEU A 9 -7.99 -7.00 -1.16
N THR A 10 -8.62 -7.46 -2.24
CA THR A 10 -8.17 -8.68 -2.90
C THR A 10 -6.70 -8.54 -3.31
N ASN A 11 -5.94 -9.64 -3.25
CA ASN A 11 -4.50 -9.61 -3.54
C ASN A 11 -4.18 -8.99 -4.90
N GLU A 12 -5.03 -9.27 -5.90
CA GLU A 12 -4.93 -8.68 -7.25
C GLU A 12 -5.14 -7.16 -7.23
N THR A 13 -6.19 -6.69 -6.56
CA THR A 13 -6.50 -5.25 -6.46
C THR A 13 -5.40 -4.51 -5.70
N TYR A 14 -4.90 -5.09 -4.61
CA TYR A 14 -3.80 -4.53 -3.84
C TYR A 14 -2.52 -4.46 -4.68
N ALA A 15 -2.19 -5.52 -5.43
CA ALA A 15 -1.01 -5.55 -6.29
C ALA A 15 -1.08 -4.51 -7.41
N ALA A 16 -2.25 -4.36 -8.06
CA ALA A 16 -2.47 -3.35 -9.09
C ALA A 16 -2.35 -1.92 -8.53
N LEU A 17 -2.95 -1.66 -7.36
CA LEU A 17 -2.85 -0.37 -6.68
C LEU A 17 -1.41 -0.04 -6.28
N ARG A 18 -0.71 -1.00 -5.67
CA ARG A 18 0.71 -0.85 -5.29
C ARG A 18 1.57 -0.54 -6.51
N ALA A 19 1.41 -1.28 -7.60
CA ALA A 19 2.19 -1.06 -8.83
C ALA A 19 1.95 0.34 -9.41
N GLU A 20 0.68 0.78 -9.49
CA GLU A 20 0.36 2.10 -10.04
C GLU A 20 0.86 3.23 -9.14
N LEU A 21 0.73 3.10 -7.81
CA LEU A 21 1.26 4.09 -6.88
C LEU A 21 2.79 4.16 -6.92
N THR A 22 3.47 3.01 -6.96
CA THR A 22 4.94 2.95 -7.11
C THR A 22 5.37 3.65 -8.40
N ARG A 23 4.69 3.39 -9.51
CA ARG A 23 4.94 4.04 -10.81
C ARG A 23 4.72 5.56 -10.77
N LEU A 24 3.71 6.02 -10.04
CA LEU A 24 3.41 7.46 -9.91
C LEU A 24 4.44 8.22 -9.08
N ILE A 25 5.10 7.55 -8.14
CA ILE A 25 6.11 8.16 -7.26
C ILE A 25 7.55 7.78 -7.64
N GLU A 26 7.74 6.98 -8.69
CA GLU A 26 9.05 6.67 -9.28
C GLU A 26 9.66 7.95 -9.87
N LEU A 27 10.35 8.68 -8.99
CA LEU A 27 11.16 9.84 -9.30
C LEU A 27 12.64 9.46 -9.14
N PRO A 28 13.57 10.10 -9.87
CA PRO A 28 14.99 9.77 -9.82
C PRO A 28 15.61 9.73 -8.42
N ASP A 29 15.05 10.51 -7.49
CA ASP A 29 15.55 10.65 -6.11
C ASP A 29 14.76 9.83 -5.08
N VAL A 30 13.71 9.10 -5.49
CA VAL A 30 12.94 8.25 -4.59
C VAL A 30 13.55 6.85 -4.60
N HIS A 31 14.51 6.66 -3.70
CA HIS A 31 14.94 5.31 -3.35
C HIS A 31 13.80 4.56 -2.64
N ASP A 32 13.60 3.31 -3.05
CA ASP A 32 12.66 2.37 -2.44
C ASP A 32 11.20 2.85 -2.42
N ALA A 33 10.72 3.32 -3.58
CA ALA A 33 9.34 3.74 -3.81
C ALA A 33 8.32 2.68 -3.36
N ASP A 34 8.65 1.41 -3.58
CA ASP A 34 7.79 0.29 -3.25
C ASP A 34 7.53 0.16 -1.74
N THR A 35 8.58 0.16 -0.92
CA THR A 35 8.45 0.13 0.54
C THR A 35 7.66 1.33 1.05
N LYS A 36 7.89 2.52 0.47
CA LYS A 36 7.13 3.74 0.85
C LYS A 36 5.64 3.60 0.56
N VAL A 37 5.28 3.01 -0.58
CA VAL A 37 3.87 2.73 -0.91
C VAL A 37 3.28 1.71 0.05
N VAL A 38 3.98 0.62 0.36
CA VAL A 38 3.50 -0.41 1.30
C VAL A 38 3.28 0.19 2.70
N SER A 39 4.23 0.97 3.23
CA SER A 39 4.07 1.64 4.51
C SER A 39 2.94 2.67 4.49
N ALA A 40 2.77 3.43 3.41
CA ALA A 40 1.68 4.40 3.30
C ALA A 40 0.30 3.70 3.26
N LEU A 41 0.17 2.61 2.51
CA LEU A 41 -1.08 1.84 2.44
C LEU A 41 -1.36 1.17 3.80
N GLY A 42 -0.40 0.45 4.35
CA GLY A 42 -0.61 -0.35 5.56
C GLY A 42 -0.61 0.48 6.84
N GLU A 43 0.49 1.16 7.14
CA GLU A 43 0.70 1.82 8.45
C GLU A 43 -0.09 3.12 8.58
N VAL A 44 -0.29 3.84 7.48
CA VAL A 44 -0.97 5.15 7.49
C VAL A 44 -2.45 5.04 7.12
N ALA A 45 -2.80 4.20 6.14
CA ALA A 45 -4.18 4.09 5.66
C ALA A 45 -4.92 2.82 6.14
N GLY A 46 -4.24 1.86 6.77
CA GLY A 46 -4.84 0.59 7.20
C GLY A 46 -5.30 -0.29 6.04
N ILE A 47 -4.72 -0.13 4.86
CA ILE A 47 -5.07 -0.87 3.64
C ILE A 47 -4.09 -2.02 3.46
N TRP A 48 -4.61 -3.24 3.49
CA TRP A 48 -3.82 -4.47 3.41
C TRP A 48 -4.36 -5.43 2.34
N PRO A 49 -3.52 -6.30 1.77
CA PRO A 49 -4.00 -7.41 0.95
C PRO A 49 -4.67 -8.48 1.83
N GLU A 50 -5.65 -9.19 1.27
CA GLU A 50 -6.31 -10.33 1.92
C GLU A 50 -5.34 -11.40 2.41
N SER A 51 -4.18 -11.56 1.76
CA SER A 51 -3.14 -12.51 2.20
C SER A 51 -2.55 -12.24 3.58
N ILE A 52 -2.75 -11.05 4.16
CA ILE A 52 -2.29 -10.69 5.51
C ILE A 52 -3.36 -10.95 6.58
N LYS A 53 -4.61 -11.19 6.17
CA LYS A 53 -5.71 -11.49 7.09
C LYS A 53 -5.63 -12.90 7.69
N ASP A 54 -4.85 -13.77 7.08
CA ASP A 54 -4.63 -15.18 7.42
C ASP A 54 -3.42 -15.35 8.35
#